data_AF-A0A955F340-F1
#
_entry.id   AF-A0A955F340-F1
#
_cell.length_a   1.000
_cell.length_b   1.000
_cell.length_c   1.000
_cell.angle_alpha   90.00
_cell.angle_beta   90.00
_cell.angle_gamma   90.00
#
_symmetry.space_group_name_H-M   'P 1'
#
loop_
_entity.id
_entity.type
_entity.pdbx_description
1 polymer ?
#
loop_
_entity_poly.entity_id
_entity_poly.type
_entity_poly.pdbx_seq_one_letter_code
_entity_poly.pdbx_strand_id
1 'polypeptide(L)'
;MVRHAIILVLTFAVAGCASPAPEAPASANDVAQGAPATTTEAAIVETVHHALYRGHVLHDYLAWESLWASRVRVVWDRRITPGPTEQMLGRREHLAAHRILFSAPPDPGAAFLLEVQVLDLDPQETEATLLCETTRRFSGGEETRGEVFSLRKRGDRWQVIENRWWPIAGTSDEGNWRWTDEAWQTVDAGLSRLAEGDALRYSRALFGAHRYFDAVEAARRAAEGHASDAETQAWLGHCEAHVGAALAAHQAFSRARELDPSVALPPYALR
;
A
#
# COMPACT_ATOMS: atom_id res chain seq x y z
N MET A 1 -29.08 10.28 7.79
CA MET A 1 -28.45 9.33 6.85
C MET A 1 -28.16 8.06 7.63
N VAL A 2 -28.86 6.97 7.32
CA VAL A 2 -28.61 5.66 7.93
C VAL A 2 -27.39 5.07 7.24
N ARG A 3 -26.31 4.84 7.98
CA ARG A 3 -25.10 4.17 7.48
C ARG A 3 -25.37 2.66 7.50
N HIS A 4 -25.42 2.03 6.33
CA HIS A 4 -25.47 0.57 6.26
C HIS A 4 -24.03 0.05 6.30
N ALA A 5 -23.66 -0.66 7.37
CA ALA A 5 -22.42 -1.41 7.40
C ALA A 5 -22.70 -2.78 6.76
N ILE A 6 -22.35 -2.93 5.49
CA ILE A 6 -22.17 -4.25 4.88
C ILE A 6 -20.76 -4.66 5.28
N ILE A 7 -20.60 -5.79 5.95
CA ILE A 7 -19.28 -6.39 6.17
C ILE A 7 -19.22 -7.60 5.25
N LEU A 8 -18.56 -7.42 4.10
CA LEU A 8 -18.25 -8.53 3.20
C LEU A 8 -16.83 -8.99 3.52
N VAL A 9 -16.71 -10.17 4.14
CA VAL A 9 -15.42 -10.82 4.39
C VAL A 9 -15.14 -11.78 3.24
N LEU A 10 -14.22 -11.40 2.36
CA LEU A 10 -13.76 -12.26 1.29
C LEU A 10 -12.33 -12.73 1.59
N THR A 11 -12.16 -14.04 1.70
CA THR A 11 -10.85 -14.67 1.99
C THR A 11 -10.43 -15.52 0.81
N PHE A 12 -9.25 -15.24 0.25
CA PHE A 12 -8.64 -16.03 -0.81
C PHE A 12 -7.21 -16.40 -0.42
N ALA A 13 -6.89 -17.69 -0.51
CA ALA A 13 -5.53 -18.21 -0.32
C ALA A 13 -4.96 -18.63 -1.68
N VAL A 14 -3.73 -18.22 -1.99
CA VAL A 14 -3.01 -18.72 -3.16
C VAL A 14 -2.47 -20.10 -2.83
N ALA A 15 -3.00 -21.13 -3.50
CA ALA A 15 -2.48 -22.49 -3.37
C ALA A 15 -1.12 -22.60 -4.09
N GLY A 16 -0.02 -22.64 -3.33
CA GLY A 16 1.28 -23.07 -3.84
C GLY A 16 1.26 -24.56 -4.16
N CYS A 17 1.79 -24.95 -5.32
CA CYS A 17 1.83 -26.34 -5.78
C CYS A 17 2.59 -27.26 -4.81
N ALA A 18 2.05 -28.47 -4.62
CA ALA A 18 2.62 -29.67 -3.98
C ALA A 18 2.34 -29.95 -2.48
N SER A 19 1.11 -29.72 -2.02
CA SER A 19 0.51 -30.45 -0.88
C SER A 19 -0.92 -30.88 -1.23
N PRO A 20 -1.44 -32.01 -0.69
CA PRO A 20 -2.83 -32.39 -0.90
C PRO A 20 -3.74 -31.24 -0.46
N ALA A 21 -4.76 -30.96 -1.28
CA ALA A 21 -5.68 -29.85 -1.10
C ALA A 21 -6.13 -29.76 0.38
N PRO A 22 -5.84 -28.66 1.09
CA PRO A 22 -6.60 -28.37 2.30
C PRO A 22 -8.06 -28.22 1.86
N GLU A 23 -8.97 -28.85 2.61
CA GLU A 23 -10.41 -28.63 2.43
C GLU A 23 -10.66 -27.13 2.27
N ALA A 24 -11.41 -26.76 1.23
CA ALA A 24 -11.85 -25.39 1.03
C ALA A 24 -12.37 -24.86 2.38
N PRO A 25 -11.95 -23.67 2.83
CA PRO A 25 -12.45 -23.13 4.07
C PRO A 25 -13.97 -23.15 4.01
N ALA A 26 -14.59 -23.79 5.01
CA ALA A 26 -16.02 -23.80 5.19
C ALA A 26 -16.53 -22.37 5.01
N SER A 27 -17.56 -22.22 4.19
CA SER A 27 -18.18 -20.94 3.84
C SER A 27 -18.19 -19.98 5.04
N ALA A 28 -17.53 -18.83 4.88
CA ALA A 28 -17.64 -17.70 5.80
C ALA A 28 -19.11 -17.24 5.83
N ASN A 29 -19.90 -17.80 6.76
CA ASN A 29 -21.32 -17.50 6.92
C ASN A 29 -21.67 -16.86 8.27
N ASP A 30 -20.68 -16.49 9.07
CA ASP A 30 -20.89 -15.55 10.18
C ASP A 30 -20.83 -14.10 9.65
N VAL A 31 -21.77 -13.79 8.75
CA VAL A 31 -22.05 -12.42 8.32
C VAL A 31 -22.99 -11.81 9.35
N ALA A 32 -22.53 -10.76 10.04
CA ALA A 32 -23.39 -9.93 10.87
C ALA A 32 -24.61 -9.49 10.03
N GLN A 33 -25.83 -9.72 10.54
CA GLN A 33 -27.08 -9.49 9.83
C GLN A 33 -27.33 -7.98 9.57
N GLY A 34 -26.67 -7.44 8.54
CA GLY A 34 -27.01 -6.17 7.90
C GLY A 34 -28.16 -6.35 6.90
N ALA A 35 -28.82 -5.25 6.53
CA ALA A 35 -29.78 -5.25 5.43
C ALA A 35 -29.11 -5.79 4.15
N PRO A 36 -29.84 -6.51 3.27
CA PRO A 36 -29.26 -7.03 2.03
C PRO A 36 -28.74 -5.87 1.17
N ALA A 37 -27.47 -5.97 0.75
CA ALA A 37 -26.85 -5.00 -0.14
C ALA A 37 -27.68 -4.85 -1.43
N THR A 38 -27.78 -3.63 -1.95
CA THR A 38 -28.31 -3.42 -3.29
C THR A 38 -27.37 -4.03 -4.34
N THR A 39 -27.88 -4.39 -5.51
CA THR A 39 -27.06 -4.94 -6.61
C THR A 39 -25.90 -4.00 -6.99
N THR A 40 -26.11 -2.68 -6.87
CA THR A 40 -25.08 -1.67 -7.16
C THR A 40 -23.97 -1.65 -6.11
N GLU A 41 -24.31 -1.67 -4.81
CA GLU A 41 -23.31 -1.72 -3.73
C GLU A 41 -22.44 -2.97 -3.85
N ALA A 42 -23.05 -4.14 -4.08
CA ALA A 42 -22.32 -5.39 -4.28
C ALA A 42 -21.36 -5.30 -5.48
N ALA A 43 -21.80 -4.73 -6.61
CA ALA A 43 -20.96 -4.57 -7.80
C ALA A 43 -19.78 -3.60 -7.59
N ILE A 44 -19.97 -2.53 -6.81
CA ILE A 44 -18.89 -1.59 -6.45
C ILE A 44 -17.85 -2.30 -5.58
N VAL A 45 -18.30 -3.00 -4.53
CA VAL A 45 -17.42 -3.74 -3.61
C VAL A 45 -16.64 -4.81 -4.36
N GLU A 46 -17.30 -5.59 -5.21
CA GLU A 46 -16.65 -6.62 -6.03
C GLU A 46 -15.61 -6.02 -6.97
N THR A 47 -15.91 -4.89 -7.61
CA THR A 47 -14.98 -4.19 -8.51
C THR A 47 -13.69 -3.77 -7.80
N VAL A 48 -13.80 -3.16 -6.62
CA VAL A 48 -12.63 -2.74 -5.83
C VAL A 48 -11.89 -3.95 -5.28
N HIS A 49 -12.60 -4.92 -4.70
CA HIS A 49 -12.01 -6.14 -4.17
C HIS A 49 -11.19 -6.88 -5.23
N HIS A 50 -11.79 -7.14 -6.40
CA HIS A 50 -11.14 -7.89 -7.46
C HIS A 50 -9.87 -7.18 -7.98
N ALA A 51 -9.90 -5.86 -8.13
CA ALA A 51 -8.73 -5.08 -8.53
C ALA A 51 -7.62 -5.12 -7.48
N LEU A 52 -7.95 -4.94 -6.19
CA LEU A 52 -6.97 -4.99 -5.10
C LEU A 52 -6.35 -6.37 -4.96
N TYR A 53 -7.15 -7.43 -5.04
CA TYR A 53 -6.68 -8.81 -5.01
C TYR A 53 -5.72 -9.09 -6.18
N ARG A 54 -6.11 -8.74 -7.40
CA ARG A 54 -5.25 -8.92 -8.59
C ARG A 54 -3.94 -8.15 -8.48
N GLY A 55 -3.98 -6.94 -7.95
CA GLY A 55 -2.77 -6.14 -7.71
C GLY A 55 -1.88 -6.75 -6.63
N HIS A 56 -2.36 -6.82 -5.39
CA HIS A 56 -1.53 -7.13 -4.22
C HIS A 56 -1.19 -8.61 -4.04
N VAL A 57 -2.00 -9.51 -4.60
CA VAL A 57 -1.80 -10.97 -4.47
C VAL A 57 -1.22 -11.55 -5.74
N LEU A 58 -1.78 -11.21 -6.90
CA LEU A 58 -1.36 -11.78 -8.17
C LEU A 58 -0.28 -10.97 -8.88
N HIS A 59 0.05 -9.77 -8.38
CA HIS A 59 0.94 -8.81 -9.05
C HIS A 59 0.50 -8.50 -10.49
N ASP A 60 -0.81 -8.63 -10.78
CA ASP A 60 -1.41 -8.25 -12.05
C ASP A 60 -1.68 -6.75 -12.06
N TYR A 61 -0.60 -6.03 -12.36
CA TYR A 61 -0.57 -4.59 -12.41
C TYR A 61 -1.58 -3.99 -13.42
N LEU A 62 -1.84 -4.64 -14.57
CA LEU A 62 -2.75 -4.11 -15.58
C LEU A 62 -4.21 -4.17 -15.11
N ALA A 63 -4.61 -5.28 -14.48
CA ALA A 63 -5.94 -5.39 -13.91
C ALA A 63 -6.15 -4.40 -12.77
N TRP A 64 -5.15 -4.25 -11.89
CA TRP A 64 -5.19 -3.25 -10.83
C TRP A 64 -5.24 -1.83 -11.39
N GLU A 65 -4.42 -1.48 -12.39
CA GLU A 65 -4.39 -0.17 -13.06
C GLU A 65 -5.76 0.20 -13.68
N SER A 66 -6.51 -0.79 -14.16
CA SER A 66 -7.79 -0.57 -14.84
C SER A 66 -8.88 0.07 -13.97
N LEU A 67 -8.75 -0.07 -12.64
CA LEU A 67 -9.65 0.56 -11.66
C LEU A 67 -9.47 2.08 -11.59
N TRP A 68 -8.29 2.60 -11.94
CA TRP A 68 -7.92 3.98 -11.64
C TRP A 68 -8.30 4.93 -12.77
N ALA A 69 -8.96 6.04 -12.42
CA ALA A 69 -9.24 7.11 -13.38
C ALA A 69 -7.93 7.73 -13.91
N SER A 70 -7.99 8.35 -15.09
CA SER A 70 -6.83 9.01 -15.70
C SER A 70 -6.27 10.17 -14.86
N ARG A 71 -7.13 10.80 -14.05
CA ARG A 71 -6.79 11.85 -13.08
C ARG A 71 -7.15 11.38 -11.68
N VAL A 72 -6.47 10.34 -11.21
CA VAL A 72 -6.61 9.88 -9.83
C VAL A 72 -5.64 10.62 -8.92
N ARG A 73 -6.11 10.92 -7.71
CA ARG A 73 -5.32 11.39 -6.59
C ARG A 73 -5.09 10.24 -5.61
N VAL A 74 -3.85 9.88 -5.35
CA VAL A 74 -3.54 8.90 -4.31
C VAL A 74 -2.92 9.63 -3.13
N VAL A 75 -3.54 9.50 -1.98
CA VAL A 75 -3.18 10.20 -0.75
C VAL A 75 -2.64 9.19 0.25
N TRP A 76 -1.42 9.45 0.69
CA TRP A 76 -0.71 8.65 1.68
C TRP A 76 -0.64 9.47 2.95
N ASP A 77 -1.23 8.96 4.02
CA ASP A 77 -1.28 9.69 5.29
C ASP A 77 -1.19 8.71 6.46
N ARG A 78 -1.16 9.25 7.67
CA ARG A 78 -1.19 8.50 8.94
C ARG A 78 -2.61 8.38 9.50
N ARG A 79 -3.60 8.99 8.84
CA ARG A 79 -4.98 9.13 9.31
C ARG A 79 -5.97 9.13 8.15
N ILE A 80 -7.22 8.78 8.46
CA ILE A 80 -8.36 8.86 7.54
C ILE A 80 -8.72 10.30 7.16
N THR A 81 -8.50 11.26 8.05
CA THR A 81 -8.75 12.68 7.80
C THR A 81 -7.50 13.39 7.31
N PRO A 82 -7.61 14.37 6.40
CA PRO A 82 -6.48 15.19 5.96
C PRO A 82 -5.67 15.77 7.11
N GLY A 83 -4.35 15.78 6.98
CA GLY A 83 -3.43 16.27 8.00
C GLY A 83 -2.11 16.83 7.45
N PRO A 84 -1.23 17.30 8.33
CA PRO A 84 0.07 17.88 7.94
C PRO A 84 1.06 16.84 7.39
N THR A 85 0.78 15.55 7.57
CA THR A 85 1.58 14.42 7.06
C THR A 85 1.09 13.88 5.71
N GLU A 86 0.07 14.53 5.15
CA GLU A 86 -0.51 14.15 3.88
C GLU A 86 0.52 14.27 2.76
N GLN A 87 0.67 13.18 2.01
CA GLN A 87 1.51 13.10 0.84
C GLN A 87 0.65 12.67 -0.34
N MET A 88 0.86 13.29 -1.49
CA MET A 88 0.02 13.05 -2.67
C MET A 88 0.86 12.55 -3.83
N LEU A 89 0.44 11.42 -4.41
CA LEU A 89 0.96 10.91 -5.66
C LEU A 89 -0.09 11.13 -6.76
N GLY A 90 0.38 11.66 -7.88
CA GLY A 90 -0.37 11.60 -9.13
C GLY A 90 -0.44 10.17 -9.65
N ARG A 91 -1.36 9.92 -10.59
CA ARG A 91 -1.50 8.63 -11.26
C ARG A 91 -0.16 8.12 -11.80
N ARG A 92 0.61 8.96 -12.48
CA ARG A 92 1.86 8.53 -13.15
C ARG A 92 2.86 7.99 -12.14
N GLU A 93 3.10 8.73 -11.07
CA GLU A 93 4.03 8.37 -10.00
C GLU A 93 3.55 7.11 -9.27
N HIS A 94 2.28 7.07 -8.90
CA HIS A 94 1.68 5.92 -8.23
C HIS A 94 1.80 4.61 -9.03
N LEU A 95 1.53 4.69 -10.33
CA LEU A 95 1.63 3.58 -11.26
C LEU A 95 3.09 3.16 -11.51
N ALA A 96 4.00 4.13 -11.61
CA ALA A 96 5.42 3.85 -11.74
C ALA A 96 5.96 3.11 -10.50
N ALA A 97 5.56 3.55 -9.30
CA ALA A 97 5.91 2.88 -8.05
C ALA A 97 5.42 1.43 -8.05
N HIS A 98 4.14 1.19 -8.35
CA HIS A 98 3.59 -0.17 -8.36
C HIS A 98 4.19 -1.05 -9.45
N ARG A 99 4.50 -0.51 -10.62
CA ARG A 99 5.19 -1.27 -11.67
C ARG A 99 6.57 -1.77 -11.22
N ILE A 100 7.30 -0.96 -10.46
CA ILE A 100 8.57 -1.40 -9.87
C ILE A 100 8.29 -2.44 -8.79
N LEU A 101 7.47 -2.11 -7.80
CA LEU A 101 7.24 -2.96 -6.63
C LEU A 101 6.64 -4.32 -7.00
N PHE A 102 5.80 -4.38 -8.04
CA PHE A 102 5.18 -5.62 -8.54
C PHE A 102 6.02 -6.34 -9.61
N SER A 103 7.23 -5.84 -9.93
CA SER A 103 8.12 -6.52 -10.87
C SER A 103 8.64 -7.84 -10.30
N ALA A 104 8.77 -7.93 -8.99
CA ALA A 104 9.10 -9.17 -8.28
C ALA A 104 7.93 -10.17 -8.34
N PRO A 105 8.19 -11.49 -8.36
CA PRO A 105 7.13 -12.48 -8.20
C PRO A 105 6.32 -12.24 -6.91
N PRO A 106 5.02 -12.56 -6.89
CA PRO A 106 4.24 -12.52 -5.68
C PRO A 106 4.83 -13.48 -4.63
N ASP A 107 4.69 -13.11 -3.36
CA ASP A 107 5.09 -13.97 -2.26
C ASP A 107 4.22 -15.25 -2.27
N PRO A 108 4.81 -16.46 -2.29
CA PRO A 108 4.04 -17.71 -2.32
C PRO A 108 3.16 -17.91 -1.07
N GLY A 109 3.49 -17.25 0.04
CA GLY A 109 2.68 -17.20 1.26
C GLY A 109 1.71 -16.01 1.32
N ALA A 110 1.57 -15.24 0.23
CA ALA A 110 0.67 -14.10 0.22
C ALA A 110 -0.78 -14.53 0.43
N ALA A 111 -1.42 -13.94 1.43
CA ALA A 111 -2.86 -13.99 1.59
C ALA A 111 -3.43 -12.59 1.72
N PHE A 112 -4.69 -12.43 1.35
CA PHE A 112 -5.36 -11.15 1.31
C PHE A 112 -6.75 -11.28 1.88
N LEU A 113 -7.01 -10.42 2.85
CA LEU A 113 -8.30 -10.23 3.47
C LEU A 113 -8.68 -8.78 3.24
N LEU A 114 -9.90 -8.57 2.76
CA LEU A 114 -10.47 -7.25 2.57
C LEU A 114 -11.82 -7.18 3.25
N GLU A 115 -11.93 -6.26 4.19
CA GLU A 115 -13.19 -5.87 4.80
C GLU A 115 -13.62 -4.54 4.16
N VAL A 116 -14.81 -4.49 3.59
CA VAL A 116 -15.31 -3.30 2.88
C VAL A 116 -16.61 -2.83 3.50
N GLN A 117 -16.69 -1.53 3.77
CA GLN A 117 -17.88 -0.80 4.16
C GLN A 117 -18.20 0.28 3.11
N VAL A 118 -19.42 0.29 2.58
CA VAL A 118 -19.91 1.42 1.76
C VAL A 118 -20.27 2.57 2.71
N LEU A 119 -19.56 3.69 2.62
CA LEU A 119 -19.83 4.85 3.47
C LEU A 119 -20.93 5.74 2.90
N ASP A 120 -20.90 5.92 1.58
CA ASP A 120 -21.81 6.80 0.85
C ASP A 120 -21.99 6.29 -0.58
N LEU A 121 -23.23 6.33 -1.06
CA LEU A 121 -23.59 6.06 -2.45
C LEU A 121 -24.60 7.14 -2.83
N ASP A 122 -24.26 7.95 -3.83
CA ASP A 122 -25.14 9.03 -4.25
C ASP A 122 -26.47 8.45 -4.80
N PRO A 123 -27.60 9.16 -4.66
CA PRO A 123 -28.90 8.65 -5.14
C PRO A 123 -28.98 8.39 -6.65
N GLN A 124 -28.04 8.96 -7.43
CA GLN A 124 -27.97 8.77 -8.87
C GLN A 124 -27.03 7.62 -9.27
N GLU A 125 -26.37 6.98 -8.30
CA GLU A 125 -25.38 5.92 -8.52
C GLU A 125 -24.27 6.31 -9.50
N THR A 126 -23.82 7.57 -9.41
CA THR A 126 -22.73 8.13 -10.19
C THR A 126 -21.46 8.31 -9.38
N GLU A 127 -21.55 8.39 -8.05
CA GLU A 127 -20.44 8.57 -7.12
C GLU A 127 -20.61 7.69 -5.89
N ALA A 128 -19.51 7.13 -5.40
CA ALA A 128 -19.53 6.29 -4.21
C ALA A 128 -18.28 6.55 -3.37
N THR A 129 -18.41 6.39 -2.06
CA THR A 129 -17.29 6.38 -1.13
C THR A 129 -17.28 5.05 -0.38
N LEU A 130 -16.17 4.32 -0.48
CA LEU A 130 -15.94 3.08 0.25
C LEU A 130 -14.87 3.31 1.30
N LEU A 131 -15.08 2.75 2.48
CA LEU A 131 -14.05 2.52 3.48
C LEU A 131 -13.67 1.05 3.43
N CYS A 132 -12.40 0.76 3.31
CA CYS A 132 -11.87 -0.58 3.35
C CYS A 132 -10.84 -0.71 4.47
N GLU A 133 -10.81 -1.85 5.11
CA GLU A 133 -9.65 -2.32 5.86
C GLU A 133 -9.05 -3.50 5.11
N THR A 134 -7.82 -3.30 4.63
CA THR A 134 -7.10 -4.27 3.82
C THR A 134 -6.03 -4.91 4.69
N THR A 135 -6.10 -6.22 4.87
CA THR A 135 -5.09 -7.00 5.58
C THR A 135 -4.36 -7.91 4.60
N ARG A 136 -3.05 -7.70 4.46
CA ARG A 136 -2.16 -8.50 3.64
C ARG A 136 -1.24 -9.33 4.53
N ARG A 137 -1.23 -10.64 4.32
CA ARG A 137 -0.23 -11.56 4.91
C ARG A 137 0.85 -11.87 3.88
N PHE A 138 2.07 -12.03 4.36
CA PHE A 138 3.25 -12.38 3.57
C PHE A 138 4.20 -13.21 4.45
N SER A 139 5.24 -13.79 3.86
CA SER A 139 6.14 -14.74 4.54
C SER A 139 6.85 -14.14 5.76
N GLY A 140 6.92 -12.81 5.87
CA GLY A 140 7.55 -12.09 6.97
C GLY A 140 6.58 -11.37 7.92
N GLY A 141 5.26 -11.57 7.77
CA GLY A 141 4.30 -10.90 8.65
C GLY A 141 2.92 -10.60 8.04
N GLU A 142 2.23 -9.65 8.68
CA GLU A 142 0.93 -9.15 8.27
C GLU A 142 0.91 -7.63 8.37
N GLU A 143 0.24 -6.98 7.42
CA GLU A 143 -0.04 -5.54 7.46
C GLU A 143 -1.53 -5.29 7.24
N THR A 144 -2.14 -4.54 8.14
CA THR A 144 -3.49 -3.98 8.02
C THR A 144 -3.39 -2.48 7.77
N ARG A 145 -4.10 -2.02 6.73
CA ARG A 145 -4.22 -0.61 6.37
C ARG A 145 -5.68 -0.23 6.16
N GLY A 146 -6.00 1.02 6.47
CA GLY A 146 -7.28 1.61 6.13
C GLY A 146 -7.19 2.32 4.78
N GLU A 147 -8.24 2.24 3.99
CA GLU A 147 -8.34 2.87 2.69
C GLU A 147 -9.71 3.53 2.52
N VAL A 148 -9.76 4.76 2.02
CA VAL A 148 -10.98 5.40 1.54
C VAL A 148 -10.88 5.56 0.04
N PHE A 149 -11.80 4.92 -0.69
CA PHE A 149 -11.92 5.06 -2.13
C PHE A 149 -13.07 6.00 -2.46
N SER A 150 -12.79 7.11 -3.14
CA SER A 150 -13.81 7.87 -3.84
C SER A 150 -13.87 7.39 -5.28
N LEU A 151 -15.05 6.92 -5.69
CA LEU A 151 -15.30 6.36 -7.01
C LEU A 151 -16.28 7.23 -7.79
N ARG A 152 -16.12 7.21 -9.11
CA ARG A 152 -17.07 7.80 -10.05
C ARG A 152 -17.40 6.79 -11.14
N LYS A 153 -18.68 6.66 -11.46
CA LYS A 153 -19.17 5.85 -12.57
C LYS A 153 -18.91 6.57 -13.89
N ARG A 154 -18.35 5.87 -14.87
CA ARG A 154 -18.14 6.34 -16.25
C ARG A 154 -18.65 5.29 -17.22
N GLY A 155 -19.85 5.54 -17.76
CA GLY A 155 -20.60 4.53 -18.51
C GLY A 155 -21.07 3.43 -17.56
N ASP A 156 -20.66 2.19 -17.85
CA ASP A 156 -20.96 0.99 -17.07
C ASP A 156 -19.89 0.64 -16.02
N ARG A 157 -18.78 1.40 -15.95
CA ARG A 157 -17.64 1.09 -15.07
C ARG A 157 -17.49 2.09 -13.93
N TRP A 158 -17.15 1.57 -12.76
CA TRP A 158 -16.66 2.37 -11.64
C TRP A 158 -15.16 2.60 -11.76
N GLN A 159 -14.73 3.83 -11.49
CA GLN A 159 -13.30 4.18 -11.45
C GLN A 159 -12.97 4.93 -10.19
N VAL A 160 -11.82 4.62 -9.59
CA VAL A 160 -11.27 5.36 -8.45
C VAL A 160 -10.76 6.70 -8.93
N ILE A 161 -11.32 7.78 -8.40
CA ILE A 161 -10.86 9.16 -8.62
C ILE A 161 -9.98 9.64 -7.46
N GLU A 162 -10.11 9.02 -6.29
CA GLU A 162 -9.23 9.23 -5.16
C GLU A 162 -9.11 7.97 -4.30
N ASN A 163 -7.91 7.68 -3.83
CA ASN A 163 -7.68 6.68 -2.79
C ASN A 163 -6.83 7.33 -1.70
N ARG A 164 -7.33 7.36 -0.47
CA ARG A 164 -6.55 7.71 0.72
C ARG A 164 -6.24 6.43 1.47
N TRP A 165 -4.98 6.17 1.79
CA TRP A 165 -4.62 5.06 2.67
C TRP A 165 -3.79 5.50 3.87
N TRP A 166 -3.89 4.75 4.96
CA TRP A 166 -3.08 4.89 6.16
C TRP A 166 -2.84 3.53 6.81
N PRO A 167 -1.69 3.32 7.47
CA PRO A 167 -1.42 2.07 8.16
C PRO A 167 -2.22 1.99 9.48
N ILE A 168 -2.65 0.80 9.87
CA ILE A 168 -3.44 0.56 11.10
C ILE A 168 -2.64 -0.29 12.08
N ALA A 169 -2.23 -1.48 11.67
CA ALA A 169 -1.54 -2.44 12.52
C ALA A 169 -0.79 -3.47 11.67
N GLY A 170 0.08 -4.24 12.29
CA GLY A 170 0.74 -5.35 11.63
C GLY A 170 1.64 -6.14 12.56
N THR A 171 2.23 -7.17 12.00
CA THR A 171 3.17 -8.07 12.64
C THR A 171 4.37 -8.27 11.73
N SER A 172 5.54 -8.42 12.32
CA SER A 172 6.77 -8.82 11.64
C SER A 172 7.64 -9.64 12.58
N ASP A 173 8.80 -10.10 12.09
CA ASP A 173 9.82 -10.74 12.93
C ASP A 173 10.32 -9.83 14.07
N GLU A 174 10.17 -8.51 13.94
CA GLU A 174 10.54 -7.51 14.95
C GLU A 174 9.44 -7.31 16.01
N GLY A 175 8.24 -7.85 15.77
CA GLY A 175 7.12 -7.83 16.69
C GLY A 175 5.84 -7.25 16.10
N ASN A 176 4.90 -6.95 16.99
CA ASN A 176 3.59 -6.43 16.61
C ASN A 176 3.57 -4.91 16.77
N TRP A 177 2.93 -4.22 15.84
CA TRP A 177 2.76 -2.78 15.88
C TRP A 177 1.30 -2.39 15.63
N ARG A 178 0.91 -1.25 16.21
CA ARG A 178 -0.39 -0.61 15.99
C ARG A 178 -0.22 0.89 16.03
N TRP A 179 -0.73 1.57 15.02
CA TRP A 179 -0.65 3.01 14.92
C TRP A 179 -1.82 3.67 15.61
N THR A 180 -1.52 4.29 16.75
CA THR A 180 -2.41 5.20 17.48
C THR A 180 -1.87 6.62 17.37
N ASP A 181 -2.68 7.62 17.77
CA ASP A 181 -2.19 9.00 17.84
C ASP A 181 -0.97 9.14 18.78
N GLU A 182 -0.96 8.40 19.88
CA GLU A 182 0.17 8.36 20.82
C GLU A 182 1.42 7.71 20.20
N ALA A 183 1.24 6.64 19.41
CA ALA A 183 2.35 6.01 18.68
C ALA A 183 2.96 6.99 17.68
N TRP A 184 2.14 7.75 16.94
CA TRP A 184 2.63 8.77 16.01
C TRP A 184 3.36 9.92 16.71
N GLN A 185 2.83 10.40 17.84
CA GLN A 185 3.51 11.42 18.65
C GLN A 185 4.88 10.93 19.12
N THR A 186 4.99 9.66 19.53
CA THR A 186 6.25 9.05 19.95
C THR A 186 7.25 8.99 18.80
N VAL A 187 6.80 8.59 17.60
CA VAL A 187 7.62 8.58 16.39
C VAL A 187 8.11 9.99 16.04
N ASP A 188 7.24 11.00 16.06
CA ASP A 188 7.60 12.38 15.71
C ASP A 188 8.58 13.01 16.72
N ALA A 189 8.44 12.69 18.01
CA ALA A 189 9.44 13.06 19.03
C ALA A 189 10.79 12.34 18.80
N GLY A 190 10.77 11.11 18.28
CA GLY A 190 11.97 10.39 17.84
C GLY A 190 12.64 11.05 16.64
N LEU A 191 11.86 11.40 15.61
CA LEU A 191 12.34 12.04 14.38
C LEU A 191 13.03 13.38 14.65
N SER A 192 12.45 14.20 15.53
CA SER A 192 13.04 15.50 15.90
C SER A 192 14.46 15.37 16.48
N ARG A 193 14.74 14.28 17.21
CA ARG A 193 16.08 14.02 17.78
C ARG A 193 17.08 13.51 16.76
N LEU A 194 16.61 12.89 15.66
CA LEU A 194 17.46 12.34 14.60
C LEU A 194 17.76 13.34 13.49
N ALA A 195 16.98 14.42 13.38
CA ALA A 195 17.06 15.37 12.26
C ALA A 195 18.44 16.07 12.11
N GLU A 196 19.18 16.22 13.21
CA GLU A 196 20.51 16.85 13.23
C GLU A 196 21.67 15.83 13.15
N GLY A 197 21.35 14.53 13.04
CA GLY A 197 22.33 13.45 13.14
C GLY A 197 22.60 12.74 11.81
N ASP A 198 22.73 11.42 11.89
CA ASP A 198 22.94 10.53 10.76
C ASP A 198 21.75 10.60 9.77
N ALA A 199 22.00 11.19 8.59
CA ALA A 199 21.00 11.38 7.55
C ALA A 199 20.42 10.07 7.02
N LEU A 200 21.20 8.98 6.96
CA LEU A 200 20.73 7.68 6.53
C LEU A 200 19.76 7.11 7.56
N ARG A 201 20.15 7.14 8.84
CA ARG A 201 19.28 6.72 9.94
C ARG A 201 18.00 7.56 10.00
N TYR A 202 18.11 8.87 9.80
CA TYR A 202 16.95 9.76 9.77
C TYR A 202 16.01 9.44 8.59
N SER A 203 16.55 9.16 7.41
CA SER A 203 15.75 8.72 6.24
C SER A 203 15.00 7.43 6.52
N ARG A 204 15.66 6.41 7.10
CA ARG A 204 15.01 5.16 7.52
C ARG A 204 13.86 5.39 8.50
N ALA A 205 14.09 6.25 9.49
CA ALA A 205 13.08 6.60 10.47
C ALA A 205 11.88 7.32 9.80
N LEU A 206 12.11 8.24 8.87
CA LEU A 206 11.04 8.92 8.12
C LEU A 206 10.23 7.92 7.28
N PHE A 207 10.91 6.96 6.65
CA PHE A 207 10.26 5.93 5.85
C PHE A 207 9.35 5.03 6.71
N GLY A 208 9.86 4.52 7.83
CA GLY A 208 9.06 3.75 8.79
C GLY A 208 7.93 4.57 9.44
N ALA A 209 8.07 5.89 9.45
CA ALA A 209 7.04 6.82 9.89
C ALA A 209 6.04 7.20 8.77
N HIS A 210 6.06 6.48 7.64
CA HIS A 210 5.23 6.70 6.45
C HIS A 210 5.36 8.11 5.84
N ARG A 211 6.50 8.79 6.03
CA ARG A 211 6.85 10.09 5.44
C ARG A 211 7.79 9.91 4.24
N TYR A 212 7.32 9.17 3.23
CA TYR A 212 8.12 8.72 2.10
C TYR A 212 8.83 9.84 1.31
N PHE A 213 8.17 10.96 1.04
CA PHE A 213 8.82 12.08 0.33
C PHE A 213 9.93 12.71 1.17
N ASP A 214 9.70 12.92 2.46
CA ASP A 214 10.74 13.41 3.37
C ASP A 214 11.89 12.40 3.48
N ALA A 215 11.58 11.10 3.48
CA ALA A 215 12.56 10.02 3.51
C ALA A 215 13.45 10.03 2.25
N VAL A 216 12.88 10.26 1.06
CA VAL A 216 13.63 10.42 -0.19
C VAL A 216 14.58 11.61 -0.09
N GLU A 217 14.12 12.77 0.38
CA GLU A 217 14.96 13.95 0.52
C GLU A 217 16.11 13.73 1.52
N ALA A 218 15.84 13.05 2.64
CA ALA A 218 16.88 12.67 3.59
C ALA A 218 17.86 11.61 3.02
N ALA A 219 17.37 10.65 2.23
CA ALA A 219 18.19 9.64 1.57
C ALA A 219 19.14 10.27 0.55
N ARG A 220 18.67 11.28 -0.22
CA ARG A 220 19.51 12.04 -1.15
C ARG A 220 20.64 12.74 -0.43
N ARG A 221 20.36 13.46 0.67
CA ARG A 221 21.41 14.09 1.50
C ARG A 221 22.40 13.07 2.07
N ALA A 222 21.91 11.92 2.51
CA ALA A 222 22.78 10.84 2.98
C ALA A 222 23.72 10.34 1.88
N ALA A 223 23.18 10.13 0.67
CA ALA A 223 23.92 9.70 -0.51
C ALA A 223 24.92 10.75 -1.02
N GLU A 224 24.64 12.03 -0.88
CA GLU A 224 25.60 13.12 -1.18
C GLU A 224 26.80 13.07 -0.23
N GLY A 225 26.58 12.85 1.07
CA GLY A 225 27.64 12.70 2.06
C GLY A 225 28.42 11.39 1.96
N HIS A 226 27.79 10.34 1.40
CA HIS A 226 28.33 8.98 1.34
C HIS A 226 28.20 8.38 -0.06
N ALA A 227 28.63 9.11 -1.10
CA ALA A 227 28.45 8.71 -2.50
C ALA A 227 29.16 7.39 -2.88
N SER A 228 30.11 6.93 -2.07
CA SER A 228 30.83 5.68 -2.23
C SER A 228 30.32 4.54 -1.36
N ASP A 229 29.26 4.75 -0.57
CA ASP A 229 28.65 3.71 0.26
C ASP A 229 27.52 2.99 -0.50
N ALA A 230 27.68 1.69 -0.71
CA ALA A 230 26.73 0.87 -1.46
C ALA A 230 25.37 0.78 -0.73
N GLU A 231 25.38 0.65 0.59
CA GLU A 231 24.15 0.52 1.40
C GLU A 231 23.30 1.80 1.32
N THR A 232 23.93 2.97 1.40
CA THR A 232 23.26 4.26 1.23
C THR A 232 22.64 4.40 -0.17
N GLN A 233 23.34 3.98 -1.23
CA GLN A 233 22.80 4.02 -2.60
C GLN A 233 21.63 3.04 -2.78
N ALA A 234 21.73 1.84 -2.19
CA ALA A 234 20.64 0.86 -2.20
C ALA A 234 19.40 1.41 -1.47
N TRP A 235 19.60 2.07 -0.32
CA TRP A 235 18.52 2.70 0.42
C TRP A 235 17.88 3.87 -0.34
N LEU A 236 18.67 4.72 -1.01
CA LEU A 236 18.13 5.76 -1.88
C LEU A 236 17.25 5.15 -2.98
N GLY A 237 17.73 4.09 -3.65
CA GLY A 237 16.94 3.39 -4.66
C GLY A 237 15.61 2.86 -4.12
N HIS A 238 15.60 2.34 -2.89
CA HIS A 238 14.41 1.88 -2.20
C HIS A 238 13.40 3.02 -1.98
N CYS A 239 13.85 4.17 -1.48
CA CYS A 239 12.97 5.33 -1.28
C CYS A 239 12.40 5.87 -2.61
N GLU A 240 13.25 6.03 -3.63
CA GLU A 240 12.84 6.53 -4.96
C GLU A 240 11.82 5.60 -5.64
N ALA A 241 11.96 4.29 -5.46
CA ALA A 241 11.02 3.30 -5.99
C ALA A 241 9.61 3.49 -5.40
N HIS A 242 9.50 3.79 -4.10
CA HIS A 242 8.21 3.98 -3.44
C HIS A 242 7.50 5.23 -3.95
N VAL A 243 8.21 6.34 -4.20
CA VAL A 243 7.57 7.56 -4.72
C VAL A 243 7.40 7.55 -6.25
N GLY A 244 7.72 6.44 -6.92
CA GLY A 244 7.53 6.28 -8.36
C GLY A 244 8.59 6.96 -9.23
N ALA A 245 9.72 7.36 -8.65
CA ALA A 245 10.84 7.96 -9.36
C ALA A 245 11.70 6.86 -10.03
N ALA A 246 11.10 6.16 -10.99
CA ALA A 246 11.64 4.90 -11.49
C ALA A 246 13.06 4.95 -12.05
N LEU A 247 13.38 6.01 -12.80
CA LEU A 247 14.72 6.20 -13.34
C LEU A 247 15.75 6.44 -12.24
N ALA A 248 15.42 7.28 -11.24
CA ALA A 248 16.30 7.57 -10.12
C ALA A 248 16.52 6.31 -9.26
N ALA A 249 15.46 5.52 -9.02
CA ALA A 249 15.56 4.25 -8.32
C ALA A 249 16.53 3.28 -9.03
N HIS A 250 16.36 3.10 -10.35
CA HIS A 250 17.23 2.23 -11.14
C HIS A 250 18.69 2.69 -11.14
N GLN A 251 18.94 4.00 -11.24
CA GLN A 251 20.28 4.58 -11.18
C GLN A 251 20.93 4.32 -9.82
N ALA A 252 20.22 4.56 -8.72
CA ALA A 252 20.73 4.34 -7.37
C ALA A 252 21.03 2.84 -7.10
N PHE A 253 20.13 1.92 -7.49
CA PHE A 253 20.38 0.48 -7.37
C PHE A 253 21.55 0.00 -8.24
N SER A 254 21.69 0.53 -9.46
CA SER A 254 22.83 0.20 -10.33
C SER A 254 24.13 0.68 -9.70
N ARG A 255 24.14 1.90 -9.16
CA ARG A 255 25.30 2.45 -8.46
C ARG A 255 25.68 1.64 -7.22
N ALA A 256 24.70 1.21 -6.42
CA ALA A 256 24.95 0.36 -5.26
C ALA A 256 25.68 -0.93 -5.65
N ARG A 257 25.25 -1.57 -6.74
CA ARG A 257 25.84 -2.81 -7.25
C ARG A 257 27.23 -2.63 -7.86
N GLU A 258 27.50 -1.48 -8.47
CA GLU A 258 28.84 -1.13 -8.95
C GLU A 258 29.83 -0.95 -7.79
N LEU A 259 29.38 -0.36 -6.68
CA LEU A 259 30.17 -0.13 -5.48
C LEU A 259 30.44 -1.43 -4.72
N ASP A 260 29.40 -2.27 -4.57
CA ASP A 260 29.49 -3.58 -3.96
C ASP A 260 28.53 -4.56 -4.65
N PRO A 261 29.04 -5.52 -5.45
CA PRO A 261 28.21 -6.53 -6.10
C PRO A 261 27.44 -7.45 -5.15
N SER A 262 27.82 -7.50 -3.86
CA SER A 262 27.18 -8.31 -2.81
C SER A 262 26.17 -7.53 -1.97
N VAL A 263 25.99 -6.24 -2.23
CA VAL A 263 25.03 -5.41 -1.47
C VAL A 263 23.63 -6.00 -1.54
N ALA A 264 22.96 -6.05 -0.39
CA ALA A 264 21.59 -6.52 -0.32
C ALA A 264 20.66 -5.55 -1.06
N LEU A 265 19.95 -6.05 -2.08
CA LEU A 265 18.95 -5.31 -2.84
C LEU A 265 17.58 -5.98 -2.70
N PRO A 266 16.49 -5.20 -2.70
CA PRO A 266 15.16 -5.78 -2.71
C PRO A 266 14.93 -6.56 -4.02
N PRO A 267 14.09 -7.62 -4.02
CA PRO A 267 13.88 -8.46 -5.21
C PRO A 267 13.46 -7.69 -6.46
N TYR A 268 12.69 -6.61 -6.31
CA TYR A 268 12.25 -5.77 -7.42
C TYR A 268 13.36 -4.87 -8.02
N ALA A 269 14.49 -4.70 -7.35
CA ALA A 269 15.65 -3.96 -7.85
C ALA A 269 16.54 -4.81 -8.78
N LEU A 270 16.29 -6.12 -8.84
CA LEU A 270 17.07 -7.07 -9.64
C LEU A 270 16.52 -7.25 -11.07
N ARG A 271 15.46 -6.53 -11.43
CA ARG A 271 14.77 -6.59 -12.73
C ARG A 271 14.77 -5.23 -13.40
#